data_AF-A0A642PW43-F1
#
_entry.id   AF-A0A642PW43-F1
#
_cell.length_a   1.000
_cell.length_b   1.000
_cell.length_c   1.000
_cell.angle_alpha   90.00
_cell.angle_beta   90.00
_cell.angle_gamma   90.00
#
_symmetry.space_group_name_H-M   'P 1'
#
loop_
_entity.id
_entity.type
_entity.pdbx_description
1 polymer ?
#
loop_
_entity_poly.entity_id
_entity_poly.type
_entity_poly.pdbx_seq_one_letter_code
_entity_poly.pdbx_strand_id
1 'polypeptide(L)'
;MTKKQIVASTFNVTAAPDDGAKGDRGARLRQTDWAEGKQYLSGADGELWYDVVLYKDMLYLCLKSHTSSSANNPQTSVANQLGYWEKAIDWVFIATKLLLSEKIKSEYIDVDDLVVKNVQVEDADGNVICRINGRTGDASFAKGNILFGSDGSIVCNKGIFKVGIQKVFREISLNDYTTESFKADLTQGLNFIFTKNVGNDTHYMTLPNSLDLDGFESEMIFYGNPGSVYVSCENGLYPFMYNGLRVKQVRIATFPRRLNVVARKCNLIGADYVEWWITNTNDYTVSSKDMYDRCELATSVYYNS
;
A
#
# COMPACT_ATOMS: atom_id res chain seq x y z
N MET A 1 -82.13 -55.62 -37.57
CA MET A 1 -81.53 -54.49 -36.82
C MET A 1 -80.50 -53.82 -37.69
N THR A 2 -80.86 -52.68 -38.27
CA THR A 2 -80.03 -51.87 -39.16
C THR A 2 -78.95 -51.15 -38.35
N LYS A 3 -77.67 -51.48 -38.60
CA LYS A 3 -76.53 -50.77 -38.02
C LYS A 3 -76.53 -49.33 -38.56
N LYS A 4 -76.70 -48.35 -37.68
CA LYS A 4 -76.45 -46.94 -38.00
C LYS A 4 -74.96 -46.77 -38.26
N GLN A 5 -74.59 -46.59 -39.52
CA GLN A 5 -73.26 -46.20 -39.94
C GLN A 5 -73.08 -44.71 -39.64
N ILE A 6 -72.08 -44.37 -38.82
CA ILE A 6 -71.67 -42.97 -38.59
C ILE A 6 -70.97 -42.52 -39.87
N VAL A 7 -71.59 -41.58 -40.58
CA VAL A 7 -71.02 -40.94 -41.76
C VAL A 7 -69.85 -40.07 -41.29
N ALA A 8 -68.69 -40.24 -41.92
CA ALA A 8 -67.52 -39.40 -41.65
C ALA A 8 -67.87 -37.94 -41.99
N SER A 9 -67.99 -37.09 -40.97
CA SER A 9 -68.08 -35.65 -41.14
C SER A 9 -66.67 -35.10 -41.33
N THR A 10 -66.43 -34.40 -42.43
CA THR A 10 -65.20 -33.63 -42.67
C THR A 10 -65.05 -32.58 -41.58
N PHE A 11 -64.00 -32.69 -40.75
CA PHE A 11 -63.63 -31.64 -39.82
C PHE A 11 -62.81 -30.60 -40.59
N ASN A 12 -63.44 -29.49 -40.98
CA ASN A 12 -62.72 -28.38 -41.59
C ASN A 12 -61.95 -27.64 -40.51
N VAL A 13 -60.63 -27.85 -40.45
CA VAL A 13 -59.73 -26.95 -39.72
C VAL A 13 -59.60 -25.71 -40.60
N THR A 14 -60.32 -24.64 -40.27
CA THR A 14 -59.97 -23.31 -40.76
C THR A 14 -58.59 -22.98 -40.22
N ALA A 15 -57.64 -22.66 -41.10
CA ALA A 15 -56.36 -22.10 -40.70
C ALA A 15 -56.61 -20.95 -39.72
N ALA A 16 -55.76 -20.82 -38.69
CA ALA A 16 -55.77 -19.67 -37.82
C ALA A 16 -55.78 -18.40 -38.68
N PRO A 17 -56.55 -17.34 -38.33
CA PRO A 17 -56.44 -16.07 -39.04
C PRO A 17 -54.97 -15.67 -39.05
N ASP A 18 -54.47 -15.21 -40.20
CA ASP A 18 -53.10 -14.71 -40.31
C ASP A 18 -52.82 -13.79 -39.13
N ASP A 19 -51.73 -14.06 -38.40
CA ASP A 19 -51.27 -13.21 -37.30
C ASP A 19 -51.35 -11.76 -37.78
N GLY A 20 -52.21 -10.95 -37.14
CA GLY A 20 -52.44 -9.57 -37.54
C GLY A 20 -51.11 -8.86 -37.76
N ALA A 21 -51.01 -8.08 -38.85
CA ALA A 21 -49.79 -7.39 -39.24
C ALA A 21 -49.12 -6.76 -38.00
N LYS A 22 -47.89 -7.18 -37.73
CA LYS A 22 -47.08 -6.65 -36.63
C LYS A 22 -47.01 -5.13 -36.81
N GLY A 23 -47.62 -4.38 -35.90
CA GLY A 23 -47.64 -2.91 -35.98
C GLY A 23 -46.24 -2.34 -36.14
N ASP A 24 -46.14 -1.23 -36.87
CA ASP A 24 -44.86 -0.55 -37.12
C ASP A 24 -44.15 -0.25 -35.80
N ARG A 25 -42.86 -0.55 -35.74
CA ARG A 25 -42.04 -0.47 -34.50
C ARG A 25 -41.76 0.96 -34.04
N GLY A 26 -42.40 1.97 -34.64
CA GLY A 26 -42.11 3.38 -34.43
C GLY A 26 -40.71 3.78 -34.86
N ALA A 27 -40.43 5.09 -34.82
CA ALA A 27 -39.10 5.62 -35.05
C ALA A 27 -38.14 5.25 -33.91
N ARG A 28 -36.87 5.00 -34.24
CA ARG A 28 -35.80 4.69 -33.28
C ARG A 28 -35.05 5.96 -32.85
N LEU A 29 -34.56 6.01 -31.62
CA LEU A 29 -33.74 7.13 -31.17
C LEU A 29 -32.41 7.16 -31.93
N ARG A 30 -32.03 8.35 -32.41
CA ARG A 30 -30.68 8.64 -32.91
C ARG A 30 -30.13 9.86 -32.17
N GLN A 31 -29.01 9.67 -31.44
CA GLN A 31 -28.32 10.75 -30.72
C GLN A 31 -27.07 11.19 -31.47
N THR A 32 -26.84 12.50 -31.61
CA THR A 32 -25.73 13.06 -32.38
C THR A 32 -25.45 14.52 -32.02
N ASP A 33 -24.27 15.05 -32.31
CA ASP A 33 -24.04 16.50 -32.23
C ASP A 33 -24.84 17.26 -33.29
N TRP A 34 -25.27 18.47 -32.95
CA TRP A 34 -25.88 19.36 -33.93
C TRP A 34 -24.84 19.83 -34.96
N ALA A 35 -25.18 19.77 -36.24
CA ALA A 35 -24.36 20.25 -37.34
C ALA A 35 -25.24 20.94 -38.38
N GLU A 36 -24.77 22.05 -38.95
CA GLU A 36 -25.47 22.77 -40.01
C GLU A 36 -25.53 21.95 -41.32
N GLY A 37 -26.62 22.09 -42.09
CA GLY A 37 -26.84 21.36 -43.33
C GLY A 37 -27.25 19.89 -43.18
N LYS A 38 -27.36 19.36 -41.95
CA LYS A 38 -27.77 17.97 -41.68
C LYS A 38 -29.29 17.84 -41.66
N GLN A 39 -29.78 16.70 -42.14
CA GLN A 39 -31.20 16.35 -42.03
C GLN A 39 -31.48 15.72 -40.66
N TYR A 40 -32.40 16.33 -39.94
CA TYR A 40 -32.94 15.83 -38.67
C TYR A 40 -34.39 15.38 -38.85
N LEU A 41 -34.76 14.30 -38.17
CA LEU A 41 -36.01 13.60 -38.27
C LEU A 41 -36.75 13.67 -36.94
N SER A 42 -38.05 13.89 -37.01
CA SER A 42 -38.93 13.99 -35.83
C SER A 42 -39.50 12.64 -35.38
N GLY A 43 -39.34 11.61 -36.20
CA GLY A 43 -39.97 10.31 -36.00
C GLY A 43 -41.40 10.23 -36.52
N ALA A 44 -41.73 11.04 -37.54
CA ALA A 44 -43.02 10.98 -38.22
C ALA A 44 -43.24 9.62 -38.90
N ASP A 45 -44.48 9.32 -39.30
CA ASP A 45 -44.83 8.05 -39.95
C ASP A 45 -43.92 7.78 -41.16
N GLY A 46 -43.28 6.61 -41.17
CA GLY A 46 -42.31 6.20 -42.19
C GLY A 46 -40.85 6.63 -41.92
N GLU A 47 -40.59 7.45 -40.89
CA GLU A 47 -39.23 7.79 -40.49
C GLU A 47 -38.65 6.69 -39.59
N LEU A 48 -37.48 6.16 -39.99
CA LEU A 48 -36.79 5.15 -39.19
C LEU A 48 -36.23 5.71 -37.87
N TRP A 49 -36.01 7.04 -37.80
CA TRP A 49 -35.34 7.69 -36.69
C TRP A 49 -36.10 8.92 -36.19
N TYR A 50 -35.99 9.18 -34.89
CA TYR A 50 -36.20 10.50 -34.31
C TYR A 50 -34.89 10.97 -33.68
N ASP A 51 -34.57 12.24 -33.90
CA ASP A 51 -33.27 12.80 -33.54
C ASP A 51 -33.30 13.55 -32.20
N VAL A 52 -32.30 13.28 -31.37
CA VAL A 52 -31.95 14.07 -30.20
C VAL A 52 -30.53 14.59 -30.39
N VAL A 53 -30.32 15.90 -30.25
CA VAL A 53 -29.02 16.53 -30.49
C VAL A 53 -28.43 17.19 -29.26
N LEU A 54 -27.10 17.11 -29.11
CA LEU A 54 -26.36 17.96 -28.19
C LEU A 54 -26.03 19.29 -28.86
N TYR A 55 -26.41 20.41 -28.23
CA TYR A 55 -26.09 21.76 -28.68
C TYR A 55 -25.85 22.68 -27.48
N LYS A 56 -24.64 23.25 -27.37
CA LYS A 56 -24.22 24.12 -26.25
C LYS A 56 -24.60 23.53 -24.88
N ASP A 57 -24.14 22.31 -24.64
CA ASP A 57 -24.30 21.55 -23.39
C ASP A 57 -25.75 21.18 -22.98
N MET A 58 -26.71 21.35 -23.89
CA MET A 58 -28.11 20.95 -23.70
C MET A 58 -28.55 19.96 -24.78
N LEU A 59 -29.39 19.00 -24.38
CA LEU A 59 -30.04 18.08 -25.32
C LEU A 59 -31.34 18.68 -25.85
N TYR A 60 -31.59 18.48 -27.14
CA TYR A 60 -32.80 18.92 -27.81
C TYR A 60 -33.42 17.81 -28.63
N LEU A 61 -34.74 17.63 -28.52
CA LEU A 61 -35.53 16.73 -29.35
C LEU A 61 -35.95 17.45 -30.64
N CYS A 62 -35.77 16.81 -31.78
CA CYS A 62 -36.32 17.28 -33.05
C CYS A 62 -37.84 17.05 -33.06
N LEU A 63 -38.63 18.13 -33.12
CA LEU A 63 -40.09 18.06 -33.15
C LEU A 63 -40.66 18.05 -34.57
N LYS A 64 -39.86 18.51 -35.54
CA LYS A 64 -40.27 18.60 -36.94
C LYS A 64 -39.10 18.29 -37.84
N SER A 65 -39.24 17.31 -38.73
CA SER A 65 -38.18 16.94 -39.68
C SER A 65 -37.78 18.12 -40.57
N HIS A 66 -36.48 18.40 -40.64
CA HIS A 66 -35.94 19.56 -41.35
C HIS A 66 -34.45 19.39 -41.69
N THR A 67 -33.98 20.21 -42.63
CA THR A 67 -32.54 20.46 -42.79
C THR A 67 -32.14 21.62 -41.89
N SER A 68 -31.14 21.38 -41.04
CA SER A 68 -30.65 22.38 -40.09
C SER A 68 -29.93 23.55 -40.77
N SER A 69 -30.10 24.74 -40.22
CA SER A 69 -29.41 25.98 -40.56
C SER A 69 -29.25 26.84 -39.30
N SER A 70 -28.42 27.86 -39.37
CA SER A 70 -28.33 28.89 -38.31
C SER A 70 -29.68 29.52 -37.95
N ALA A 71 -30.63 29.62 -38.89
CA ALA A 71 -31.96 30.19 -38.66
C ALA A 71 -32.91 29.29 -37.85
N ASN A 72 -32.67 27.97 -37.83
CA ASN A 72 -33.52 27.00 -37.12
C ASN A 72 -32.72 26.12 -36.14
N ASN A 73 -31.52 26.55 -35.75
CA ASN A 73 -30.72 25.84 -34.75
C ASN A 73 -31.49 25.69 -33.42
N PRO A 74 -31.10 24.74 -32.54
CA PRO A 74 -31.90 24.39 -31.37
C PRO A 74 -32.19 25.56 -30.43
N GLN A 75 -31.19 26.44 -30.21
CA GLN A 75 -31.35 27.61 -29.36
C GLN A 75 -32.27 28.66 -30.01
N THR A 76 -32.06 28.99 -31.29
CA THR A 76 -32.89 29.96 -32.03
C THR A 76 -34.33 29.47 -32.15
N SER A 77 -34.52 28.17 -32.44
CA SER A 77 -35.84 27.55 -32.56
C SER A 77 -36.64 27.62 -31.26
N VAL A 78 -36.01 27.30 -30.12
CA VAL A 78 -36.68 27.39 -28.82
C VAL A 78 -36.94 28.84 -28.41
N ALA A 79 -35.96 29.74 -28.59
CA ALA A 79 -36.11 31.15 -28.21
C ALA A 79 -37.21 31.86 -29.01
N ASN A 80 -37.34 31.54 -30.29
CA ASN A 80 -38.31 32.16 -31.20
C ASN A 80 -39.55 31.29 -31.46
N GLN A 81 -39.73 30.18 -30.72
CA GLN A 81 -40.88 29.27 -30.83
C GLN A 81 -41.13 28.76 -32.27
N LEU A 82 -40.07 28.42 -32.99
CA LEU A 82 -40.15 27.98 -34.39
C LEU A 82 -40.69 26.54 -34.55
N GLY A 83 -40.74 25.78 -33.45
CA GLY A 83 -41.31 24.42 -33.42
C GLY A 83 -40.44 23.32 -34.03
N TYR A 84 -39.16 23.58 -34.34
CA TYR A 84 -38.25 22.55 -34.84
C TYR A 84 -37.58 21.73 -33.73
N TRP A 85 -37.40 22.34 -32.56
CA TRP A 85 -36.62 21.78 -31.47
C TRP A 85 -37.30 22.07 -30.13
N GLU A 86 -37.20 21.13 -29.21
CA GLU A 86 -37.60 21.30 -27.81
C GLU A 86 -36.45 20.90 -26.89
N LYS A 87 -36.27 21.63 -25.79
CA LYS A 87 -35.27 21.28 -24.78
C LYS A 87 -35.67 19.96 -24.13
N ALA A 88 -34.79 18.98 -24.15
CA ALA A 88 -35.03 17.68 -23.53
C ALA A 88 -34.90 17.71 -21.99
N ILE A 89 -35.09 18.88 -21.35
CA ILE A 89 -34.93 19.08 -19.90
C ILE A 89 -36.01 18.35 -19.07
N ASP A 90 -37.17 18.07 -19.65
CA ASP A 90 -38.24 17.29 -19.01
C ASP A 90 -38.08 15.77 -19.23
N TRP A 91 -37.19 15.37 -20.14
CA TRP A 91 -36.84 13.98 -20.37
C TRP A 91 -35.58 13.66 -19.60
N VAL A 92 -35.77 13.16 -18.39
CA VAL A 92 -34.68 12.71 -17.54
C VAL A 92 -34.01 11.49 -18.18
N PHE A 93 -33.01 11.71 -19.04
CA PHE A 93 -32.03 10.69 -19.45
C PHE A 93 -31.13 10.40 -18.23
N ILE A 94 -31.68 9.72 -17.21
CA ILE A 94 -31.04 9.50 -15.90
C ILE A 94 -29.76 8.64 -15.98
N ALA A 95 -29.41 8.06 -17.13
CA ALA A 95 -28.34 7.07 -17.22
C ALA A 95 -27.07 7.48 -18.00
N THR A 96 -27.06 8.57 -18.78
CA THR A 96 -25.94 8.82 -19.73
C THR A 96 -24.79 9.68 -19.19
N LYS A 97 -24.98 10.43 -18.10
CA LYS A 97 -23.92 11.29 -17.56
C LYS A 97 -22.70 10.51 -17.03
N LEU A 98 -22.89 9.26 -16.58
CA LEU A 98 -21.81 8.44 -16.02
C LEU A 98 -21.08 7.56 -17.06
N LEU A 99 -21.70 7.27 -18.21
CA LEU A 99 -21.16 6.28 -19.17
C LEU A 99 -20.42 6.89 -20.36
N LEU A 100 -20.57 8.20 -20.63
CA LEU A 100 -20.02 8.84 -21.84
C LEU A 100 -19.03 9.98 -21.57
N SER A 101 -18.71 10.30 -20.31
CA SER A 101 -17.77 11.38 -20.00
C SER A 101 -16.33 10.89 -19.98
N GLU A 102 -15.44 11.54 -20.74
CA GLU A 102 -13.98 11.30 -20.67
C GLU A 102 -13.42 11.59 -19.26
N LYS A 103 -14.07 12.51 -18.52
CA LYS A 103 -13.72 12.87 -17.15
C LYS A 103 -14.98 12.97 -16.29
N ILE A 104 -14.93 12.38 -15.11
CA ILE A 104 -15.98 12.48 -14.08
C ILE A 104 -15.46 13.40 -12.98
N LYS A 105 -16.27 14.35 -12.51
CA LYS A 105 -15.91 15.17 -11.34
C LYS A 105 -15.94 14.32 -10.08
N SER A 106 -15.05 14.61 -9.13
CA SER A 106 -14.99 13.88 -7.85
C SER A 106 -16.31 13.93 -7.06
N GLU A 107 -17.08 15.02 -7.15
CA GLU A 107 -18.40 15.16 -6.51
C GLU A 107 -19.45 14.14 -6.99
N TYR A 108 -19.21 13.46 -8.13
CA TYR A 108 -20.08 12.40 -8.64
C TYR A 108 -19.58 10.99 -8.32
N ILE A 109 -18.49 10.87 -7.55
CA ILE A 109 -17.90 9.60 -7.13
C ILE A 109 -18.12 9.46 -5.62
N ASP A 110 -19.28 8.91 -5.26
CA ASP A 110 -19.62 8.50 -3.91
C ASP A 110 -20.11 7.04 -3.98
N VAL A 111 -19.22 6.11 -3.64
CA VAL A 111 -19.43 4.67 -3.76
C VAL A 111 -18.89 3.98 -2.52
N ASP A 112 -19.57 2.91 -2.07
CA ASP A 112 -19.13 2.14 -0.89
C ASP A 112 -17.76 1.48 -1.12
N ASP A 113 -17.58 0.87 -2.30
CA ASP A 113 -16.35 0.18 -2.70
C ASP A 113 -15.91 0.61 -4.11
N LEU A 114 -14.71 1.17 -4.23
CA LEU A 114 -14.10 1.54 -5.51
C LEU A 114 -12.96 0.58 -5.87
N VAL A 115 -13.22 -0.36 -6.79
CA VAL A 115 -12.20 -1.28 -7.31
C VAL A 115 -11.57 -0.72 -8.58
N VAL A 116 -10.32 -0.30 -8.48
CA VAL A 116 -9.55 0.30 -9.57
C VAL A 116 -8.17 -0.34 -9.70
N LYS A 117 -7.65 -0.42 -10.93
CA LYS A 117 -6.33 -1.00 -11.19
C LYS A 117 -5.19 -0.03 -10.89
N ASN A 118 -5.39 1.25 -11.18
CA ASN A 118 -4.38 2.27 -10.99
C ASN A 118 -5.03 3.52 -10.40
N VAL A 119 -4.33 4.15 -9.47
CA VAL A 119 -4.70 5.45 -8.92
C VAL A 119 -3.48 6.37 -9.04
N GLN A 120 -3.71 7.60 -9.49
CA GLN A 120 -2.70 8.65 -9.53
C GLN A 120 -3.31 9.91 -8.96
N VAL A 121 -2.67 10.46 -7.93
CA VAL A 121 -3.05 11.72 -7.31
C VAL A 121 -1.93 12.71 -7.58
N GLU A 122 -2.30 13.87 -8.13
CA GLU A 122 -1.37 14.95 -8.45
C GLU A 122 -1.63 16.17 -7.56
N ASP A 123 -0.59 16.95 -7.28
CA ASP A 123 -0.74 18.29 -6.72
C ASP A 123 -1.18 19.30 -7.79
N ALA A 124 -1.39 20.56 -7.41
CA ALA A 124 -1.84 21.62 -8.32
C ALA A 124 -0.86 21.89 -9.47
N ASP A 125 0.40 21.50 -9.31
CA ASP A 125 1.46 21.66 -10.32
C ASP A 125 1.59 20.43 -11.23
N GLY A 126 0.76 19.39 -11.03
CA GLY A 126 0.79 18.15 -11.80
C GLY A 126 1.81 17.12 -11.31
N ASN A 127 2.42 17.31 -10.15
CA ASN A 127 3.36 16.33 -9.61
C ASN A 127 2.60 15.20 -8.92
N VAL A 128 2.96 13.95 -9.23
CA VAL A 128 2.39 12.78 -8.57
C VAL A 128 2.78 12.74 -7.10
N ILE A 129 1.80 12.81 -6.20
CA ILE A 129 1.99 12.74 -4.74
C ILE A 129 1.62 11.38 -4.15
N CYS A 130 0.72 10.65 -4.81
CA CYS A 130 0.32 9.29 -4.46
C CYS A 130 0.08 8.48 -5.73
N ARG A 131 0.52 7.22 -5.74
CA ARG A 131 0.30 6.30 -6.86
C ARG A 131 0.06 4.89 -6.35
N ILE A 132 -0.95 4.23 -6.91
CA ILE A 132 -1.14 2.77 -6.84
C ILE A 132 -0.97 2.24 -8.26
N ASN A 133 -0.06 1.28 -8.45
CA ASN A 133 0.24 0.70 -9.75
C ASN A 133 -0.10 -0.79 -9.78
N GLY A 134 -1.33 -1.13 -10.16
CA GLY A 134 -1.78 -2.53 -10.19
C GLY A 134 -1.08 -3.40 -11.24
N ARG A 135 -0.26 -2.82 -12.15
CA ARG A 135 0.56 -3.62 -13.07
C ARG A 135 1.76 -4.25 -12.37
N THR A 136 2.41 -3.50 -11.49
CA THR A 136 3.66 -3.88 -10.82
C THR A 136 3.45 -4.23 -9.34
N GLY A 137 2.29 -3.86 -8.78
CA GLY A 137 1.89 -4.18 -7.40
C GLY A 137 2.43 -3.20 -6.36
N ASP A 138 3.17 -2.16 -6.77
CA ASP A 138 3.72 -1.15 -5.88
C ASP A 138 2.73 -0.01 -5.59
N ALA A 139 2.93 0.62 -4.43
CA ALA A 139 2.28 1.87 -4.06
C ALA A 139 3.31 2.87 -3.53
N SER A 140 3.10 4.15 -3.82
CA SER A 140 4.00 5.22 -3.40
C SER A 140 3.23 6.43 -2.88
N PHE A 141 3.82 7.09 -1.89
CA PHE A 141 3.26 8.27 -1.23
C PHE A 141 4.33 9.34 -1.03
N ALA A 142 3.90 10.58 -0.78
CA ALA A 142 4.77 11.72 -0.53
C ALA A 142 5.82 11.89 -1.64
N LYS A 143 5.38 11.89 -2.91
CA LYS A 143 6.25 12.05 -4.09
C LYS A 143 7.31 10.95 -4.21
N GLY A 144 6.94 9.70 -3.90
CA GLY A 144 7.85 8.54 -3.98
C GLY A 144 8.79 8.39 -2.80
N ASN A 145 8.64 9.21 -1.77
CA ASN A 145 9.45 9.13 -0.57
C ASN A 145 9.13 7.91 0.29
N ILE A 146 7.84 7.53 0.34
CA ILE A 146 7.37 6.31 0.99
C ILE A 146 6.96 5.34 -0.12
N LEU A 147 7.51 4.14 -0.09
CA LEU A 147 7.31 3.10 -1.11
C LEU A 147 6.89 1.80 -0.44
N PHE A 148 5.80 1.20 -0.92
CA PHE A 148 5.40 -0.17 -0.65
C PHE A 148 5.80 -1.00 -1.87
N GLY A 149 6.83 -1.82 -1.73
CA GLY A 149 7.32 -2.70 -2.77
C GLY A 149 6.40 -3.91 -2.94
N SER A 150 6.32 -4.43 -4.15
CA SER A 150 5.58 -5.68 -4.44
C SER A 150 6.25 -6.93 -3.84
N ASP A 151 7.49 -6.80 -3.37
CA ASP A 151 8.21 -7.78 -2.56
C ASP A 151 7.83 -7.74 -1.06
N GLY A 152 6.91 -6.85 -0.66
CA GLY A 152 6.48 -6.66 0.72
C GLY A 152 7.34 -5.68 1.52
N SER A 153 8.32 -5.04 0.89
CA SER A 153 9.15 -4.02 1.54
C SER A 153 8.38 -2.71 1.78
N ILE A 154 8.75 -1.99 2.84
CA ILE A 154 8.35 -0.60 3.06
C ILE A 154 9.61 0.23 3.17
N VAL A 155 9.81 1.17 2.24
CA VAL A 155 11.00 2.02 2.16
C VAL A 155 10.62 3.48 2.40
N CYS A 156 11.40 4.17 3.23
CA CYS A 156 11.34 5.62 3.41
C CYS A 156 12.68 6.23 2.99
N ASN A 157 12.73 6.89 1.83
CA ASN A 157 13.98 7.38 1.24
C ASN A 157 14.54 8.63 1.95
N LYS A 158 13.67 9.45 2.54
CA LYS A 158 14.00 10.67 3.30
C LYS A 158 12.98 10.87 4.43
N GLY A 159 13.43 11.30 5.60
CA GLY A 159 12.55 11.54 6.76
C GLY A 159 12.54 10.38 7.76
N ILE A 160 11.78 10.53 8.84
CA ILE A 160 11.78 9.60 9.97
C ILE A 160 10.62 8.63 9.81
N PHE A 161 10.93 7.35 9.57
CA PHE A 161 9.96 6.28 9.80
C PHE A 161 9.87 6.07 11.31
N LYS A 162 8.89 6.71 11.97
CA LYS A 162 8.66 6.53 13.41
C LYS A 162 8.03 5.17 13.67
N VAL A 163 8.80 4.09 13.50
CA VAL A 163 8.50 2.82 14.15
C VAL A 163 8.85 2.97 15.62
N GLY A 164 7.89 3.43 16.41
CA GLY A 164 7.98 3.36 17.87
C GLY A 164 7.88 1.90 18.30
N ILE A 165 8.94 1.12 18.10
CA ILE A 165 9.03 -0.20 18.71
C ILE A 165 9.42 0.06 20.16
N GLN A 166 8.48 -0.15 21.07
CA GLN A 166 8.82 -0.30 22.49
C GLN A 166 9.95 -1.33 22.56
N LYS A 167 11.10 -0.98 23.15
CA LYS A 167 12.19 -1.94 23.35
C LYS A 167 11.62 -3.14 24.11
N VAL A 168 11.58 -4.30 23.47
CA VAL A 168 11.15 -5.55 24.10
C VAL A 168 12.33 -6.10 24.87
N PHE A 169 12.17 -6.27 26.17
CA PHE A 169 13.18 -6.86 27.04
C PHE A 169 12.79 -8.29 27.39
N ARG A 170 13.68 -9.23 27.08
CA ARG A 170 13.58 -10.61 27.57
C ARG A 170 14.33 -10.74 28.88
N GLU A 171 13.63 -11.17 29.92
CA GLU A 171 14.28 -11.48 31.19
C GLU A 171 14.93 -12.87 31.13
N ILE A 172 16.19 -12.96 31.57
CA ILE A 172 17.00 -14.18 31.59
C ILE A 172 17.67 -14.31 32.96
N SER A 173 17.57 -15.47 33.61
CA SER A 173 18.38 -15.75 34.79
C SER A 173 19.75 -16.29 34.39
N LEU A 174 20.84 -15.67 34.87
CA LEU A 174 22.20 -16.17 34.63
C LEU A 174 22.56 -17.37 35.51
N ASN A 175 21.78 -17.68 36.54
CA ASN A 175 21.98 -18.88 37.35
C ASN A 175 21.91 -20.17 36.53
N ASP A 176 21.18 -20.15 35.41
CA ASP A 176 21.02 -21.28 34.51
C ASP A 176 22.28 -21.52 33.63
N TYR A 177 23.26 -20.61 33.68
CA TYR A 177 24.42 -20.56 32.80
C TYR A 177 25.73 -20.40 33.60
N THR A 178 25.95 -21.24 34.61
CA THR A 178 27.20 -21.24 35.42
C THR A 178 28.35 -21.99 34.74
N THR A 179 28.05 -23.04 33.98
CA THR A 179 29.03 -23.89 33.29
C THR A 179 29.08 -23.68 31.78
N GLU A 180 28.04 -23.07 31.21
CA GLU A 180 27.91 -22.81 29.78
C GLU A 180 27.66 -21.32 29.53
N SER A 181 28.01 -20.84 28.35
CA SER A 181 27.73 -19.45 27.98
C SER A 181 26.27 -19.27 27.55
N PHE A 182 25.60 -18.23 28.05
CA PHE A 182 24.34 -17.77 27.47
C PHE A 182 24.60 -17.20 26.07
N LYS A 183 23.91 -17.70 25.05
CA LYS A 183 23.99 -17.18 23.69
C LYS A 183 22.83 -16.22 23.43
N ALA A 184 23.13 -14.96 23.10
CA ALA A 184 22.11 -13.98 22.79
C ALA A 184 21.46 -14.28 21.43
N ASP A 185 20.15 -14.48 21.43
CA ASP A 185 19.36 -14.51 20.20
C ASP A 185 18.77 -13.13 19.92
N LEU A 186 19.32 -12.47 18.91
CA LEU A 186 18.93 -11.13 18.48
C LEU A 186 18.11 -11.13 17.18
N THR A 187 17.73 -12.30 16.67
CA THR A 187 16.97 -12.41 15.40
C THR A 187 15.61 -11.70 15.45
N GLN A 188 15.04 -11.53 16.64
CA GLN A 188 13.76 -10.85 16.88
C GLN A 188 13.93 -9.42 17.42
N GLY A 189 15.15 -8.90 17.42
CA GLY A 189 15.45 -7.57 17.88
C GLY A 189 15.26 -7.35 19.40
N LEU A 190 15.58 -8.37 20.19
CA LEU A 190 15.42 -8.35 21.65
C LEU A 190 16.49 -7.51 22.35
N ASN A 191 16.06 -6.91 23.46
CA ASN A 191 16.93 -6.41 24.52
C ASN A 191 16.87 -7.38 25.69
N PHE A 192 17.81 -7.32 26.62
CA PHE A 192 17.88 -8.31 27.70
C PHE A 192 17.89 -7.66 29.08
N ILE A 193 17.19 -8.30 30.00
CA ILE A 193 17.33 -8.07 31.44
C ILE A 193 17.86 -9.36 32.04
N PHE A 194 19.11 -9.33 32.50
CA PHE A 194 19.75 -10.44 33.16
C PHE A 194 19.56 -10.33 34.66
N THR A 195 19.00 -11.36 35.28
CA THR A 195 18.87 -11.45 36.74
C THR A 195 19.78 -12.53 37.30
N LYS A 196 20.37 -12.28 38.47
CA LYS A 196 21.09 -13.30 39.24
C LYS A 196 20.55 -13.37 40.65
N ASN A 197 20.20 -14.57 41.09
CA ASN A 197 19.54 -14.78 42.39
C ASN A 197 20.40 -15.53 43.43
N VAL A 198 21.56 -16.12 43.06
CA VAL A 198 22.42 -16.82 44.02
C VAL A 198 23.92 -16.63 43.75
N GLY A 199 24.71 -16.40 44.79
CA GLY A 199 26.18 -16.44 44.74
C GLY A 199 26.90 -15.29 44.02
N ASN A 200 28.23 -15.42 43.91
CA ASN A 200 29.12 -14.46 43.23
C ASN A 200 29.89 -15.08 42.05
N ASP A 201 29.42 -16.22 41.54
CA ASP A 201 30.02 -16.96 40.43
C ASP A 201 30.23 -16.10 39.17
N THR A 202 31.25 -16.46 38.40
CA THR A 202 31.55 -15.87 37.09
C THR A 202 30.65 -16.50 36.03
N HIS A 203 30.06 -15.67 35.18
CA HIS A 203 29.21 -16.12 34.07
C HIS A 203 29.77 -15.67 32.73
N TYR A 204 29.38 -16.37 31.68
CA TYR A 204 29.77 -16.09 30.30
C TYR A 204 28.55 -15.86 29.43
N MET A 205 28.67 -14.92 28.52
CA MET A 205 27.68 -14.58 27.53
C MET A 205 28.35 -14.42 26.18
N THR A 206 27.68 -14.84 25.12
CA THR A 206 28.19 -14.76 23.75
C THR A 206 27.17 -14.05 22.86
N LEU A 207 27.60 -12.98 22.22
CA LEU A 207 26.84 -12.28 21.18
C LEU A 207 26.98 -12.99 19.83
N PRO A 208 25.94 -12.97 18.99
CA PRO A 208 25.98 -13.57 17.67
C PRO A 208 26.91 -12.79 16.73
N ASN A 209 27.47 -13.49 15.75
CA ASN A 209 28.25 -12.91 14.67
C ASN A 209 27.52 -13.14 13.33
N SER A 210 26.63 -12.21 12.97
CA SER A 210 25.89 -12.25 11.71
C SER A 210 25.83 -10.86 11.08
N LEU A 211 26.15 -10.77 9.78
CA LEU A 211 26.12 -9.51 9.02
C LEU A 211 24.72 -8.90 8.92
N ASP A 212 23.66 -9.70 9.10
CA ASP A 212 22.26 -9.22 9.12
C ASP A 212 21.96 -8.28 10.29
N LEU A 213 22.85 -8.25 11.29
CA LEU A 213 22.74 -7.39 12.45
C LEU A 213 23.35 -6.00 12.23
N ASP A 214 23.87 -5.67 11.05
CA ASP A 214 24.45 -4.34 10.81
C ASP A 214 23.43 -3.22 11.09
N GLY A 215 23.81 -2.28 11.97
CA GLY A 215 22.93 -1.21 12.45
C GLY A 215 22.00 -1.61 13.60
N PHE A 216 21.99 -2.87 14.03
CA PHE A 216 21.16 -3.34 15.14
C PHE A 216 21.69 -2.84 16.49
N GLU A 217 20.82 -2.30 17.35
CA GLU A 217 21.15 -1.86 18.72
C GLU A 217 20.53 -2.82 19.73
N SER A 218 21.34 -3.28 20.70
CA SER A 218 20.85 -4.04 21.85
C SER A 218 21.30 -3.41 23.16
N GLU A 219 20.34 -3.28 24.07
CA GLU A 219 20.54 -2.88 25.46
C GLU A 219 20.45 -4.12 26.36
N MET A 220 21.49 -4.33 27.16
CA MET A 220 21.59 -5.43 28.09
C MET A 220 21.74 -4.88 29.50
N ILE A 221 20.73 -5.13 30.32
CA ILE A 221 20.67 -4.66 31.70
C ILE A 221 20.97 -5.83 32.62
N PHE A 222 21.86 -5.68 33.57
CA PHE A 222 22.20 -6.71 34.56
C PHE A 222 21.64 -6.30 35.93
N TYR A 223 20.90 -7.15 36.61
CA TYR A 223 20.36 -6.92 37.95
C TYR A 223 20.85 -8.00 38.94
N GLY A 224 20.61 -7.81 40.24
CA GLY A 224 21.07 -8.72 41.30
C GLY A 224 22.53 -8.50 41.72
N ASN A 225 23.23 -9.47 42.30
CA ASN A 225 24.68 -9.39 42.54
C ASN A 225 25.39 -10.30 41.53
N PRO A 226 25.49 -9.92 40.24
CA PRO A 226 25.76 -10.85 39.14
C PRO A 226 27.10 -11.61 39.22
N GLY A 227 27.99 -11.34 40.19
CA GLY A 227 29.40 -11.72 40.05
C GLY A 227 30.00 -11.00 38.85
N SER A 228 31.03 -11.58 38.23
CA SER A 228 31.56 -11.06 36.97
C SER A 228 30.83 -11.71 35.80
N VAL A 229 30.34 -10.93 34.83
CA VAL A 229 29.82 -11.46 33.56
C VAL A 229 30.78 -11.08 32.44
N TYR A 230 31.30 -12.07 31.73
CA TYR A 230 32.15 -11.87 30.56
C TYR A 230 31.33 -12.04 29.30
N VAL A 231 31.25 -10.98 28.51
CA VAL A 231 30.58 -10.95 27.21
C VAL A 231 31.63 -11.08 26.11
N SER A 232 31.47 -12.08 25.25
CA SER A 232 32.27 -12.33 24.05
C SER A 232 31.39 -12.33 22.81
N CYS A 233 31.96 -12.59 21.63
CA CYS A 233 31.22 -12.79 20.39
C CYS A 233 31.64 -14.11 19.74
N GLU A 234 30.73 -14.73 19.00
CA GLU A 234 31.01 -15.95 18.24
C GLU A 234 32.12 -15.70 17.20
N ASN A 235 33.17 -16.54 17.24
CA ASN A 235 34.29 -16.51 16.28
C ASN A 235 35.03 -15.17 16.18
N GLY A 236 34.85 -14.25 17.14
CA GLY A 236 35.49 -12.95 17.17
C GLY A 236 36.79 -12.94 17.98
N LEU A 237 37.92 -12.61 17.37
CA LEU A 237 39.19 -12.45 18.09
C LEU A 237 39.20 -11.14 18.90
N TYR A 238 38.73 -10.03 18.32
CA TYR A 238 38.51 -8.75 18.99
C TYR A 238 37.19 -8.14 18.52
N PRO A 239 36.05 -8.71 18.94
CA PRO A 239 34.76 -8.40 18.35
C PRO A 239 34.15 -7.09 18.84
N PHE A 240 34.72 -6.44 19.85
CA PHE A 240 34.16 -5.20 20.37
C PHE A 240 34.99 -3.98 19.96
N MET A 241 34.30 -2.87 19.77
CA MET A 241 34.91 -1.56 19.57
C MET A 241 34.60 -0.65 20.75
N TYR A 242 35.63 -0.02 21.31
CA TYR A 242 35.54 0.91 22.43
C TYR A 242 36.42 2.13 22.15
N ASN A 243 35.83 3.31 21.92
CA ASN A 243 36.57 4.56 21.66
C ASN A 243 37.75 4.41 20.66
N GLY A 244 37.54 3.63 19.58
CA GLY A 244 38.56 3.36 18.55
C GLY A 244 39.52 2.22 18.85
N LEU A 245 39.47 1.63 20.06
CA LEU A 245 40.25 0.45 20.44
C LEU A 245 39.45 -0.83 20.19
N ARG A 246 40.15 -1.87 19.76
CA ARG A 246 39.58 -3.22 19.60
C ARG A 246 39.66 -3.97 20.93
N VAL A 247 38.54 -4.57 21.35
CA VAL A 247 38.42 -5.24 22.64
C VAL A 247 37.97 -6.69 22.44
N LYS A 248 38.62 -7.61 23.14
CA LYS A 248 38.33 -9.05 23.06
C LYS A 248 37.07 -9.43 23.84
N GLN A 249 36.95 -8.95 25.08
CA GLN A 249 35.81 -9.24 25.95
C GLN A 249 35.38 -8.01 26.75
N VAL A 250 34.08 -7.94 27.04
CA VAL A 250 33.52 -6.97 27.97
C VAL A 250 33.24 -7.66 29.31
N ARG A 251 33.78 -7.12 30.39
CA ARG A 251 33.51 -7.59 31.75
C ARG A 251 32.54 -6.65 32.44
N ILE A 252 31.34 -7.16 32.73
CA ILE A 252 30.38 -6.51 33.61
C ILE A 252 30.73 -6.91 35.04
N ALA A 253 31.18 -5.92 35.82
CA ALA A 253 31.51 -6.04 37.22
C ALA A 253 30.32 -5.54 38.08
N THR A 254 30.58 -5.14 39.33
CA THR A 254 29.53 -4.96 40.33
C THR A 254 28.53 -3.84 39.98
N PHE A 255 28.99 -2.72 39.39
CA PHE A 255 28.18 -1.56 38.94
C PHE A 255 29.01 -0.68 37.96
N PRO A 256 28.42 -0.03 36.93
CA PRO A 256 27.01 0.07 36.52
C PRO A 256 26.66 -1.12 35.63
N ARG A 257 25.37 -1.38 35.49
CA ARG A 257 24.87 -2.67 35.02
C ARG A 257 24.18 -2.60 33.68
N ARG A 258 24.77 -1.86 32.74
CA ARG A 258 24.24 -1.75 31.38
C ARG A 258 25.37 -1.91 30.38
N LEU A 259 25.14 -2.75 29.38
CA LEU A 259 25.96 -2.82 28.19
C LEU A 259 25.08 -2.41 27.01
N ASN A 260 25.40 -1.28 26.40
CA ASN A 260 24.74 -0.83 25.18
C ASN A 260 25.69 -1.07 24.02
N VAL A 261 25.25 -1.87 23.06
CA VAL A 261 26.06 -2.24 21.90
C VAL A 261 25.29 -2.00 20.61
N VAL A 262 26.02 -1.60 19.58
CA VAL A 262 25.53 -1.50 18.21
C VAL A 262 26.38 -2.39 17.32
N ALA A 263 25.73 -3.28 16.58
CA ALA A 263 26.41 -4.11 15.59
C ALA A 263 26.76 -3.26 14.35
N ARG A 264 28.00 -3.40 13.89
CA ARG A 264 28.51 -2.76 12.67
C ARG A 264 29.23 -3.79 11.82
N LYS A 265 28.96 -3.78 10.51
CA LYS A 265 29.75 -4.56 9.56
C LYS A 265 31.20 -4.06 9.58
N CYS A 266 32.13 -4.97 9.81
CA CYS A 266 33.56 -4.72 9.66
C CYS A 266 34.11 -5.52 8.49
N ASN A 267 34.96 -4.86 7.70
CA ASN A 267 35.69 -5.47 6.60
C ASN A 267 37.19 -5.32 6.88
N LEU A 268 37.70 -6.21 7.72
CA LEU A 268 39.14 -6.37 7.93
C LEU A 268 39.62 -7.44 6.97
N ILE A 269 40.70 -7.10 6.25
CA ILE A 269 41.36 -7.89 5.20
C ILE A 269 41.18 -9.41 5.41
N GLY A 270 40.25 -10.01 4.66
CA GLY A 270 40.08 -11.46 4.58
C GLY A 270 38.83 -12.06 5.24
N ALA A 271 38.02 -11.32 6.00
CA ALA A 271 36.74 -11.81 6.51
C ALA A 271 35.72 -10.69 6.79
N ASP A 272 34.50 -10.85 6.30
CA ASP A 272 33.35 -10.03 6.72
C ASP A 272 32.80 -10.59 8.04
N TYR A 273 32.76 -9.75 9.08
CA TYR A 273 32.14 -10.09 10.36
C TYR A 273 31.51 -8.86 11.02
N VAL A 274 30.76 -9.06 12.10
CA VAL A 274 30.20 -7.95 12.89
C VAL A 274 31.09 -7.59 14.07
N GLU A 275 31.38 -6.30 14.19
CA GLU A 275 31.94 -5.69 15.40
C GLU A 275 30.82 -5.08 16.24
N TRP A 276 30.86 -5.30 17.56
CA TRP A 276 29.93 -4.75 18.53
C TRP A 276 30.52 -3.49 19.16
N TRP A 277 29.98 -2.34 18.77
CA TRP A 277 30.43 -1.05 19.24
C TRP A 277 29.78 -0.73 20.58
N ILE A 278 30.58 -0.62 21.64
CA ILE A 278 30.11 -0.20 22.95
C ILE A 278 29.76 1.28 22.87
N THR A 279 28.51 1.64 23.13
CA THR A 279 28.03 3.03 22.98
C THR A 279 28.03 3.80 24.28
N ASN A 280 27.81 3.13 25.42
CA ASN A 280 27.93 3.73 26.74
C ASN A 280 29.37 3.70 27.26
N THR A 281 30.32 4.23 26.48
CA THR A 281 31.76 4.10 26.76
C THR A 281 32.19 4.74 28.07
N ASN A 282 31.50 5.77 28.55
CA ASN A 282 31.76 6.39 29.85
C ASN A 282 31.59 5.43 31.04
N ASP A 283 30.85 4.32 30.85
CA ASP A 283 30.60 3.32 31.89
C ASP A 283 31.71 2.27 31.96
N TYR A 284 32.73 2.34 31.10
CA TYR A 284 33.78 1.33 30.96
C TYR A 284 35.18 1.92 30.99
N THR A 285 36.14 1.09 31.37
CA THR A 285 37.59 1.34 31.19
C THR A 285 38.22 0.12 30.54
N VAL A 286 39.33 0.29 29.85
CA VAL A 286 40.04 -0.80 29.18
C VAL A 286 41.29 -1.22 29.94
N SER A 287 41.68 -2.48 29.77
CA SER A 287 43.02 -2.96 30.13
C SER A 287 44.10 -2.23 29.34
N SER A 288 45.38 -2.44 29.69
CA SER A 288 46.51 -1.94 28.90
C SER A 288 46.39 -2.34 27.44
N LYS A 289 46.60 -1.38 26.53
CA LYS A 289 46.60 -1.63 25.09
C LYS A 289 47.91 -2.26 24.62
N ASP A 290 47.84 -3.09 23.59
CA ASP A 290 49.00 -3.60 22.88
C ASP A 290 49.47 -2.63 21.77
N MET A 291 50.49 -3.04 21.00
CA MET A 291 51.06 -2.24 19.92
C MET A 291 50.12 -2.01 18.72
N TYR A 292 48.98 -2.70 18.67
CA TYR A 292 48.00 -2.64 17.58
C TYR A 292 46.70 -1.95 18.03
N ASP A 293 46.74 -1.20 19.12
CA ASP A 293 45.59 -0.54 19.73
C ASP A 293 44.47 -1.53 20.11
N ARG A 294 44.86 -2.73 20.56
CA ARG A 294 43.94 -3.78 21.04
C ARG A 294 44.06 -3.97 22.55
N CYS A 295 42.96 -4.35 23.18
CA CYS A 295 42.87 -4.62 24.61
C CYS A 295 42.15 -5.95 24.87
N GLU A 296 42.56 -6.67 25.91
CA GLU A 296 41.88 -7.91 26.29
C GLU A 296 40.50 -7.65 26.90
N LEU A 297 40.36 -6.61 27.72
CA LEU A 297 39.15 -6.38 28.52
C LEU A 297 38.71 -4.92 28.50
N ALA A 298 37.41 -4.69 28.29
CA ALA A 298 36.71 -3.49 28.73
C ALA A 298 35.90 -3.85 29.97
N THR A 299 36.17 -3.21 31.11
CA THR A 299 35.53 -3.49 32.40
C THR A 299 34.63 -2.34 32.81
N SER A 300 33.41 -2.65 33.23
CA SER A 300 32.45 -1.65 33.72
C SER A 300 32.98 -0.98 35.00
N VAL A 301 32.87 0.35 35.14
CA VAL A 301 33.41 1.14 36.26
C VAL A 301 32.33 1.88 37.04
N TYR A 302 32.39 1.78 38.37
CA TYR A 302 31.49 2.48 39.27
C TYR A 302 31.57 4.00 39.06
N TYR A 303 30.44 4.68 38.82
CA TYR A 303 30.35 6.14 38.89
C TYR A 303 30.57 6.58 40.34
N ASN A 304 31.82 6.87 40.70
CA ASN A 304 32.17 7.74 41.82
C ASN A 304 32.99 8.88 41.22
N SER A 305 32.29 9.88 40.70
CA SER A 305 32.77 11.25 40.58
C SER A 305 31.78 12.14 41.30
#